data_AF-A0A0C2MUH7-F1
#
_entry.id   AF-A0A0C2MUH7-F1
#
_cell.length_a   1.000
_cell.length_b   1.000
_cell.length_c   1.000
_cell.angle_alpha   90.00
_cell.angle_beta   90.00
_cell.angle_gamma   90.00
#
_symmetry.space_group_name_H-M   'P 1'
#
loop_
_entity.id
_entity.type
_entity.pdbx_description
1 polymer ?
#
loop_
_entity_poly.entity_id
_entity_poly.type
_entity_poly.pdbx_seq_one_letter_code
_entity_poly.pdbx_strand_id
1 'polypeptide(L)'
;MHEALKTFISYNGGQDWSYLKFKNKEHTPCKSTQIKFTMIEILNNGELLVGIEENKNFHVSLDTGMTWEKLKFGNIDGKILNIVTNAGFKYNVGMISRDDGSKYYLSILDFSRLFGKLFD
;
A
#
# COMPACT_ATOMS: atom_id res chain seq x y z
N MET A 1 11.48 22.62 13.02
CA MET A 1 11.21 21.23 13.46
C MET A 1 10.01 20.75 12.66
N HIS A 2 10.15 19.78 11.75
CA HIS A 2 9.03 19.24 10.97
C HIS A 2 8.47 18.02 11.71
N GLU A 3 7.26 18.12 12.23
CA GLU A 3 6.54 16.96 12.74
C GLU A 3 6.15 16.07 11.55
N ALA A 4 6.66 14.84 11.54
CA ALA A 4 6.23 13.84 10.58
C ALA A 4 4.84 13.33 10.96
N LEU A 5 3.89 13.40 10.02
CA LEU A 5 2.56 12.80 10.18
C LEU A 5 2.70 11.30 10.52
N LYS A 6 1.98 10.86 11.54
CA LYS A 6 1.94 9.48 12.01
C LYS A 6 0.66 8.82 11.49
N THR A 7 0.77 7.63 10.91
CA THR A 7 -0.38 6.84 10.44
C THR A 7 -0.81 5.85 11.51
N PHE A 8 -2.12 5.78 11.77
CA PHE A 8 -2.73 4.87 12.74
C PHE A 8 -3.82 4.04 12.05
N ILE A 9 -4.02 2.81 12.53
CA ILE A 9 -5.05 1.89 12.04
C ILE A 9 -5.84 1.32 13.21
N SER A 10 -7.15 1.12 13.02
CA SER A 10 -8.02 0.44 13.96
C SER A 10 -8.73 -0.72 13.26
N TYR A 11 -8.80 -1.86 13.95
CA TYR A 11 -9.45 -3.08 13.47
C TYR A 11 -10.75 -3.39 14.22
N ASN A 12 -11.12 -2.58 15.20
CA ASN A 12 -12.28 -2.78 16.07
C ASN A 12 -13.21 -1.56 16.09
N GLY A 13 -13.36 -0.89 14.95
CA GLY A 13 -14.27 0.25 14.80
C GLY A 13 -13.84 1.47 15.61
N GLY A 14 -12.53 1.68 15.79
CA GLY A 14 -11.99 2.85 16.48
C GLY A 14 -11.97 2.75 18.00
N GLN A 15 -12.34 1.59 18.59
CA GLN A 15 -12.23 1.36 20.03
C GLN A 15 -10.77 1.40 20.49
N ASP A 16 -9.87 0.78 19.70
CA ASP A 16 -8.43 0.86 19.88
C ASP A 16 -7.74 1.28 18.58
N TRP A 17 -6.66 2.03 18.73
CA TRP A 17 -5.83 2.48 17.62
C TRP A 17 -4.42 1.96 17.80
N SER A 18 -3.91 1.27 16.78
CA SER A 18 -2.51 0.91 16.70
C SER A 18 -1.78 1.91 15.83
N TYR A 19 -0.67 2.44 16.34
CA TYR A 19 0.30 3.08 15.45
C TYR A 19 0.76 2.02 14.45
N LEU A 20 0.72 2.33 13.16
CA LEU A 20 1.11 1.40 12.10
C LEU A 20 2.63 1.16 12.18
N LYS A 21 3.03 0.24 13.06
CA LYS A 21 4.41 -0.26 13.21
C LYS A 21 4.52 -1.55 12.43
N PHE A 22 5.27 -1.50 11.33
CA PHE A 22 5.69 -2.64 10.53
C PHE A 22 6.32 -3.71 11.44
N LYS A 23 5.70 -4.89 11.53
CA LYS A 23 6.32 -6.06 12.17
C LYS A 23 7.04 -6.86 11.10
N ASN A 24 8.26 -7.32 11.39
CA ASN A 24 8.84 -8.48 10.72
C ASN A 24 8.64 -9.69 11.65
N LYS A 25 8.63 -10.91 11.11
CA LYS A 25 8.30 -12.19 11.76
C LYS A 25 9.29 -12.65 12.86
N GLU A 26 10.05 -11.76 13.48
CA GLU A 26 11.00 -12.09 14.54
C GLU A 26 10.76 -11.21 15.77
N HIS A 27 10.67 -11.86 16.94
CA HIS A 27 10.22 -11.33 18.23
C HIS A 27 11.18 -10.32 18.90
N THR A 28 11.64 -9.31 18.16
CA THR A 28 12.37 -8.16 18.69
C THR A 28 11.57 -6.90 18.36
N PRO A 29 11.43 -5.91 19.27
CA PRO A 29 10.79 -4.65 18.96
C PRO A 29 11.66 -3.92 17.92
N CYS A 30 11.35 -4.13 16.64
CA CYS A 30 12.07 -3.48 15.56
C CYS A 30 11.94 -1.96 15.73
N LYS A 31 13.05 -1.26 15.49
CA LYS A 31 13.03 0.09 14.93
C LYS A 31 12.35 0.00 13.56
N SER A 32 11.04 -0.13 13.59
CA SER A 32 10.19 -0.22 12.43
C SER A 32 10.33 1.10 11.69
N THR A 33 10.99 1.08 10.54
CA THR A 33 11.15 2.26 9.68
C THR A 33 9.77 2.79 9.35
N GLN A 34 9.44 3.97 9.87
CA GLN A 34 8.16 4.63 9.62
C GLN A 34 7.97 4.84 8.11
N ILE A 35 7.09 4.06 7.47
CA ILE A 35 6.67 4.32 6.09
C ILE A 35 5.73 5.53 6.10
N LYS A 36 6.11 6.56 5.35
CA LYS A 36 5.31 7.78 5.21
C LYS A 36 4.39 7.64 4.01
N PHE A 37 3.22 7.07 4.25
CA PHE A 37 2.22 6.93 3.22
C PHE A 37 1.66 8.30 2.80
N THR A 38 1.71 8.59 1.51
CA THR A 38 0.97 9.69 0.88
C THR A 38 -0.44 9.28 0.50
N MET A 39 -0.68 7.98 0.32
CA MET A 39 -1.97 7.40 -0.03
C MET A 39 -2.06 5.96 0.48
N ILE A 40 -3.25 5.55 0.92
CA ILE A 40 -3.60 4.17 1.25
C ILE A 40 -4.99 3.90 0.69
N GLU A 41 -5.15 2.75 0.05
CA GLU A 41 -6.42 2.24 -0.45
C GLU A 41 -6.69 0.85 0.11
N ILE A 42 -7.95 0.59 0.43
CA ILE A 42 -8.41 -0.65 1.04
C ILE A 42 -9.29 -1.37 0.02
N LEU A 43 -8.90 -2.58 -0.36
CA LEU A 43 -9.62 -3.43 -1.30
C LEU A 43 -10.27 -4.60 -0.56
N ASN A 44 -11.39 -5.05 -1.12
CA ASN A 44 -12.17 -6.21 -0.67
C ASN A 44 -12.29 -6.33 0.87
N ASN A 45 -12.82 -5.29 1.51
CA ASN A 45 -13.06 -5.25 2.96
C ASN A 45 -11.82 -5.47 3.85
N GLY A 46 -10.63 -5.10 3.37
CA GLY A 46 -9.40 -5.16 4.17
C GLY A 46 -8.56 -6.40 3.94
N GLU A 47 -8.94 -7.28 3.01
CA GLU A 47 -8.10 -8.41 2.59
C GLU A 47 -6.82 -7.96 1.88
N LEU A 48 -6.88 -6.84 1.16
CA LEU A 48 -5.75 -6.25 0.44
C LEU A 48 -5.70 -4.76 0.74
N LEU A 49 -4.55 -4.30 1.22
CA LEU A 49 -4.26 -2.88 1.34
C LEU A 49 -3.13 -2.54 0.37
N VAL A 50 -3.23 -1.39 -0.27
CA VAL A 50 -2.15 -0.84 -1.10
C VAL A 50 -1.84 0.57 -0.67
N GLY A 51 -0.58 0.97 -0.78
CA GLY A 51 -0.15 2.29 -0.31
C GLY A 51 1.00 2.86 -1.12
N ILE A 52 1.04 4.18 -1.23
CA ILE A 52 2.15 4.91 -1.81
C ILE A 52 2.95 5.57 -0.71
N GLU A 53 4.25 5.33 -0.66
CA GLU A 53 5.20 6.04 0.18
C GLU A 53 5.90 7.13 -0.64
N GLU A 54 5.85 8.36 -0.13
CA GLU A 54 6.53 9.54 -0.67
C GLU A 54 6.38 9.72 -2.20
N ASN A 55 5.20 9.39 -2.73
CA ASN A 55 4.86 9.47 -4.17
C ASN A 55 5.79 8.66 -5.09
N LYS A 56 6.46 7.62 -4.58
CA LYS A 56 7.44 6.83 -5.37
C LYS A 56 7.32 5.34 -5.19
N ASN A 57 7.18 4.89 -3.94
CA ASN A 57 7.23 3.47 -3.64
C ASN A 57 5.81 2.95 -3.44
N PHE A 58 5.45 1.90 -4.15
CA PHE A 58 4.15 1.25 -3.99
C PHE A 58 4.32 0.01 -3.13
N HIS A 59 3.48 -0.09 -2.10
CA HIS A 59 3.50 -1.11 -1.07
C HIS A 59 2.18 -1.86 -1.06
N VAL A 60 2.24 -3.14 -0.70
CA VAL A 60 1.08 -4.03 -0.56
C VAL A 60 1.09 -4.69 0.80
N SER A 61 -0.07 -4.85 1.40
CA SER A 61 -0.28 -5.66 2.60
C SER A 61 -1.45 -6.63 2.40
N LEU A 62 -1.24 -7.87 2.82
CA LEU A 62 -2.21 -8.97 2.78
C LEU A 62 -2.67 -9.42 4.18
N ASP A 63 -2.17 -8.74 5.21
CA ASP A 63 -2.39 -9.09 6.61
C ASP A 63 -2.95 -7.90 7.38
N THR A 64 -3.89 -7.20 6.75
CA THR A 64 -4.60 -6.03 7.29
C THR A 64 -3.69 -4.84 7.60
N GLY A 65 -2.47 -4.78 7.08
CA GLY A 65 -1.53 -3.68 7.32
C GLY A 65 -0.51 -3.97 8.43
N MET A 66 -0.44 -5.20 8.95
CA MET A 66 0.58 -5.60 9.93
C MET A 66 1.98 -5.66 9.31
N THR A 67 2.08 -6.15 8.08
CA THR A 67 3.30 -6.19 7.26
C THR A 67 3.03 -5.59 5.89
N TRP A 68 4.06 -4.96 5.30
CA TRP A 68 3.97 -4.31 3.99
C TRP A 68 5.17 -4.71 3.13
N GLU A 69 4.89 -5.11 1.90
CA GLU A 69 5.89 -5.47 0.90
C GLU A 69 5.98 -4.38 -0.16
N LYS A 70 7.19 -3.85 -0.37
CA LYS A 70 7.47 -2.90 -1.44
C LYS A 70 7.57 -3.65 -2.77
N LEU A 71 6.67 -3.34 -3.69
CA LEU A 71 6.73 -3.89 -5.04
C LEU A 71 7.67 -3.05 -5.91
N LYS A 72 8.57 -3.74 -6.61
CA LYS A 72 9.47 -3.12 -7.59
C LYS A 72 8.77 -3.14 -8.94
N PHE A 73 8.27 -1.99 -9.37
CA PHE A 73 7.82 -1.79 -10.75
C PHE A 73 9.02 -1.29 -11.58
N GLY A 74 9.15 -1.74 -12.83
CA GLY A 74 10.27 -1.38 -13.71
C GLY A 74 10.45 0.14 -13.79
N ASN A 75 11.70 0.61 -13.96
CA ASN A 75 12.15 2.02 -13.84
C ASN A 75 11.04 3.08 -14.02
N ILE A 76 10.29 3.33 -12.95
CA ILE A 76 9.48 4.54 -12.84
C ILE A 76 10.43 5.56 -12.24
N ASP A 77 11.24 6.18 -13.09
CA ASP A 77 12.05 7.34 -12.66
C ASP A 77 11.15 8.52 -12.26
N GLY A 78 9.84 8.42 -12.55
CA GLY A 78 8.79 9.37 -12.21
C GLY A 78 8.15 9.22 -10.83
N LYS A 79 7.08 10.00 -10.62
CA LYS A 79 6.26 10.01 -9.40
C LYS A 79 4.95 9.26 -9.62
N ILE A 80 4.52 8.51 -8.62
CA ILE A 80 3.16 7.98 -8.54
C ILE A 80 2.25 9.10 -8.03
N LEU A 81 1.21 9.42 -8.80
CA LEU A 81 0.29 10.52 -8.51
C LEU A 81 -0.99 10.04 -7.84
N ASN A 82 -1.50 8.87 -8.23
CA ASN A 82 -2.77 8.38 -7.72
C ASN A 82 -2.91 6.85 -7.85
N ILE A 83 -3.79 6.28 -7.02
CA ILE A 83 -4.28 4.90 -7.08
C ILE A 83 -5.79 4.95 -7.26
N VAL A 84 -6.31 4.07 -8.12
CA VAL A 84 -7.75 3.91 -8.38
C VAL A 84 -8.11 2.44 -8.17
N THR A 85 -8.99 2.17 -7.21
CA THR A 85 -9.36 0.80 -6.77
C THR A 85 -10.81 0.44 -7.09
N ASN A 86 -11.64 1.43 -7.41
CA ASN A 86 -13.08 1.25 -7.59
C ASN A 86 -13.44 1.01 -9.07
N ALA A 87 -12.98 -0.11 -9.62
CA ALA A 87 -13.26 -0.52 -11.01
C ALA A 87 -14.27 -1.68 -11.13
N GLY A 88 -14.98 -2.05 -10.05
CA GLY A 88 -15.87 -3.22 -10.05
C GLY A 88 -15.15 -4.58 -10.05
N PHE A 89 -13.82 -4.58 -10.00
CA PHE A 89 -12.97 -5.77 -9.93
C PHE A 89 -12.24 -5.81 -8.58
N LYS A 90 -12.42 -6.91 -7.83
CA LYS A 90 -12.06 -7.00 -6.39
C LYS A 90 -10.59 -6.71 -6.06
N TYR A 91 -9.67 -7.03 -6.97
CA TYR A 91 -8.22 -6.99 -6.71
C TYR A 91 -7.44 -6.26 -7.81
N ASN A 92 -8.11 -5.37 -8.54
CA ASN A 92 -7.46 -4.59 -9.59
C ASN A 92 -7.15 -3.19 -9.08
N VAL A 93 -5.95 -2.73 -9.37
CA VAL A 93 -5.47 -1.41 -8.98
C VAL A 93 -4.98 -0.68 -10.22
N GLY A 94 -5.66 0.42 -10.57
CA GLY A 94 -5.16 1.40 -11.53
C GLY A 94 -4.16 2.33 -10.82
N MET A 95 -2.98 2.50 -11.40
CA MET A 95 -1.95 3.40 -10.90
C MET A 95 -1.63 4.45 -11.96
N ILE A 96 -1.74 5.73 -11.59
CA ILE A 96 -1.38 6.85 -12.44
C ILE A 96 -0.03 7.37 -12.00
N SER A 97 0.94 7.37 -12.91
CA SER A 97 2.28 7.92 -12.67
C SER A 97 2.63 8.97 -13.72
N ARG A 98 3.65 9.77 -13.41
CA ARG A 98 4.19 10.78 -14.32
C ARG A 98 5.70 10.78 -14.28
N ASP A 99 6.34 10.72 -15.44
CA ASP A 99 7.79 10.88 -15.53
C ASP A 99 8.23 12.34 -15.28
N ASP A 100 9.54 12.55 -15.16
CA ASP A 100 10.10 13.89 -14.98
C ASP A 100 9.93 14.79 -16.23
N GLY A 101 9.63 14.17 -17.39
CA GLY A 101 9.34 14.84 -18.66
C GLY A 101 7.86 15.20 -18.86
N SER A 102 7.02 15.06 -17.83
CA SER A 102 5.58 15.36 -17.83
C SER A 102 4.69 14.39 -18.64
N LYS A 103 5.17 13.22 -19.05
CA LYS A 103 4.32 12.17 -19.63
C LYS A 103 3.61 11.39 -18.52
N TYR A 104 2.33 11.12 -18.75
CA TYR A 104 1.50 10.34 -17.84
C TYR A 104 1.43 8.89 -18.30
N TYR A 105 1.42 7.97 -17.33
CA TYR A 105 1.29 6.54 -17.56
C TYR A 105 0.18 5.99 -16.68
N LEU A 106 -0.62 5.06 -17.25
CA LEU A 106 -1.59 4.27 -16.52
C LEU A 106 -1.09 2.82 -16.52
N SER A 107 -0.93 2.27 -15.32
CA SER A 107 -0.62 0.85 -15.11
C SER A 107 -1.80 0.18 -14.42
N ILE A 108 -2.18 -1.02 -14.86
CA ILE A 108 -3.20 -1.84 -14.19
C ILE A 108 -2.49 -3.02 -13.55
N LEU A 109 -2.63 -3.13 -12.23
CA LEU A 109 -2.10 -4.21 -11.42
C LEU A 109 -3.25 -5.16 -11.07
N ASP A 110 -3.09 -6.44 -11.40
CA ASP A 110 -4.07 -7.48 -11.10
C ASP A 110 -3.51 -8.40 -10.01
N PHE A 111 -4.09 -8.32 -8.82
CA PHE A 111 -3.71 -9.15 -7.66
C PHE A 111 -4.58 -10.40 -7.51
N SER A 112 -5.53 -10.67 -8.41
CA SER A 112 -6.47 -11.80 -8.31
C SER A 112 -5.78 -13.16 -8.12
N ARG A 113 -4.62 -13.36 -8.76
CA ARG A 113 -3.84 -14.60 -8.66
C ARG A 113 -3.28 -14.89 -7.27
N LEU A 114 -3.11 -13.88 -6.43
CA LEU A 114 -2.67 -14.08 -5.04
C LEU A 114 -3.75 -14.78 -4.21
N PHE A 115 -5.01 -14.60 -4.58
CA PHE A 115 -6.18 -15.14 -3.89
C PHE A 115 -6.77 -16.38 -4.59
N GLY A 116 -6.39 -16.64 -5.84
CA GLY A 116 -6.91 -17.73 -6.66
C GLY A 116 -6.45 -19.15 -6.29
N LYS A 117 -5.53 -19.33 -5.32
CA LYS A 117 -5.09 -20.67 -4.85
C LYS A 117 -5.86 -21.21 -3.64
N LEU A 118 -6.91 -20.53 -3.18
CA LEU A 118 -7.69 -20.97 -2.01
C LEU A 118 -8.85 -21.93 -2.35
N PHE A 119 -9.01 -22.31 -3.62
CA PHE A 119 -10.02 -23.29 -4.07
C PHE A 119 -9.45 -24.18 -5.17
N ASP A 120 -8.60 -25.13 -4.81
CA ASP A 120 -8.38 -26.39 -5.52
C ASP A 120 -8.34 -27.52 -4.48
#